data_AF-A0A7S1GGB8-F1
#
_entry.id   AF-A0A7S1GGB8-F1
#
_cell.length_a   1.000
_cell.length_b   1.000
_cell.length_c   1.000
_cell.angle_alpha   90.00
_cell.angle_beta   90.00
_cell.angle_gamma   90.00
#
_symmetry.space_group_name_H-M   'P 1'
#
loop_
_entity.id
_entity.type
_entity.pdbx_description
1 polymer ?
#
loop_
_entity_poly.entity_id
_entity_poly.type
_entity_poly.pdbx_seq_one_letter_code
_entity_poly.pdbx_strand_id
1 'polypeptide(L)'
;GKSFTAVHSLAEAKPYIVMIATEVANRVAADTAEHGRTPRTMTLHFRSSGMSTAAVPLLPDGVTRSAYRGAPRGSESRSKSCNIPRPSTPEALTRAMVALLRSVGAAAFPCSHISMSANNFTDVPREGG
;
A
#
# COMPACT_ATOMS: atom_id res chain seq x y z
N GLY A 1 2.09 5.16 6.26
CA GLY A 1 1.46 5.34 4.93
C GLY A 1 2.14 6.48 4.20
N LYS A 2 2.10 6.51 2.87
CA LYS A 2 2.74 7.57 2.07
C LYS A 2 1.80 8.08 0.99
N SER A 3 1.62 9.39 0.95
CA SER A 3 1.01 10.11 -0.18
C SER A 3 2.11 10.58 -1.14
N PHE A 4 1.84 10.53 -2.43
CA PHE A 4 2.80 10.86 -3.48
C PHE A 4 2.07 11.34 -4.75
N THR A 5 2.82 11.91 -5.70
CA THR A 5 2.29 12.28 -7.01
C THR A 5 1.73 11.05 -7.70
N ALA A 6 0.51 11.15 -8.26
CA ALA A 6 -0.20 9.97 -8.76
C ALA A 6 0.64 9.17 -9.77
N VAL A 7 0.81 7.88 -9.47
CA VAL A 7 1.52 6.90 -10.31
C VAL A 7 0.52 6.10 -11.14
N HIS A 8 0.93 5.69 -12.34
CA HIS A 8 0.02 5.13 -13.34
C HIS A 8 0.30 3.65 -13.61
N SER A 9 1.36 3.11 -13.02
CA SER A 9 1.75 1.72 -13.21
C SER A 9 2.20 1.05 -11.91
N LEU A 10 2.14 -0.27 -11.91
CA LEU A 10 2.67 -1.08 -10.81
C LEU A 10 4.17 -0.89 -10.63
N ALA A 11 4.92 -0.65 -11.72
CA ALA A 11 6.35 -0.41 -11.69
C ALA A 11 6.69 0.87 -10.92
N GLU A 12 5.92 1.94 -11.13
CA GLU A 12 6.06 3.22 -10.39
C GLU A 12 5.57 3.14 -8.94
N ALA A 13 4.55 2.33 -8.65
CA ALA A 13 4.05 2.13 -7.29
C ALA A 13 5.00 1.28 -6.42
N LYS A 14 5.74 0.35 -7.05
CA LYS A 14 6.56 -0.67 -6.36
C LYS A 14 7.58 -0.08 -5.37
N PRO A 15 8.34 0.99 -5.66
CA PRO A 15 9.27 1.58 -4.70
C PRO A 15 8.60 2.05 -3.40
N TYR A 16 7.39 2.62 -3.49
CA TYR A 16 6.61 3.01 -2.31
C TYR A 16 6.14 1.80 -1.51
N ILE A 17 5.74 0.72 -2.18
CA ILE A 17 5.40 -0.56 -1.54
C ILE A 17 6.60 -1.12 -0.79
N VAL A 18 7.79 -1.16 -1.42
CA VAL A 18 9.03 -1.64 -0.79
C VAL A 18 9.33 -0.84 0.48
N MET A 19 9.33 0.48 0.40
CA MET A 19 9.62 1.35 1.54
C MET A 19 8.67 1.07 2.72
N ILE A 20 7.36 1.00 2.47
CA ILE A 20 6.36 0.77 3.51
C ILE A 20 6.44 -0.67 4.04
N ALA A 21 6.68 -1.66 3.18
CA ALA A 21 6.82 -3.05 3.59
C ALA A 21 8.02 -3.25 4.52
N THR A 22 9.15 -2.59 4.25
CA THR A 22 10.32 -2.60 5.14
C THR A 22 9.99 -2.00 6.50
N GLU A 23 9.35 -0.84 6.53
CA GLU A 23 8.93 -0.19 7.79
C GLU A 23 8.01 -1.10 8.61
N VAL A 24 7.03 -1.73 7.96
CA VAL A 24 6.07 -2.63 8.62
C VAL A 24 6.73 -3.92 9.09
N ALA A 25 7.60 -4.53 8.29
CA ALA A 25 8.34 -5.74 8.70
C ALA A 25 9.10 -5.50 10.01
N ASN A 26 9.83 -4.36 10.08
CA ASN A 26 10.61 -4.00 11.26
C ASN A 26 9.71 -3.78 12.48
N ARG A 27 8.56 -3.12 12.31
CA ARG A 27 7.58 -2.91 13.40
C ARG A 27 6.93 -4.21 13.86
N VAL A 28 6.61 -5.12 12.94
CA VAL A 28 6.05 -6.43 13.30
C VAL A 28 7.08 -7.27 14.06
N ALA A 29 8.35 -7.24 13.64
CA ALA A 29 9.42 -7.92 14.35
C ALA A 29 9.61 -7.37 15.78
N ALA A 30 9.63 -6.03 15.92
CA ALA A 30 9.71 -5.38 17.22
C ALA A 30 8.50 -5.71 18.12
N ASP A 31 7.27 -5.62 17.60
CA ASP A 31 6.03 -5.95 18.32
C ASP A 31 5.99 -7.43 18.75
N THR A 32 6.50 -8.33 17.91
CA THR A 32 6.62 -9.74 18.23
C THR A 32 7.60 -9.98 19.38
N ALA A 33 8.75 -9.30 19.36
CA ALA A 33 9.76 -9.42 20.41
C ALA A 33 9.29 -8.80 21.74
N GLU A 34 8.59 -7.67 21.70
CA GLU A 34 8.14 -6.93 22.88
C GLU A 34 6.90 -7.55 23.54
N HIS A 35 5.94 -8.00 22.74
CA HIS A 35 4.62 -8.41 23.23
C HIS A 35 4.33 -9.90 23.02
N GLY A 36 5.23 -10.65 22.37
CA GLY A 36 5.03 -12.08 22.15
C GLY A 36 3.80 -12.40 21.30
N ARG A 37 3.44 -11.51 20.37
CA ARG A 37 2.26 -11.66 19.49
C ARG A 37 2.64 -11.49 18.02
N THR A 38 1.90 -12.13 17.13
CA THR A 38 2.10 -11.99 15.69
C THR A 38 0.79 -11.62 14.99
N PRO A 39 0.82 -10.70 14.02
CA PRO A 39 -0.36 -10.41 13.21
C PRO A 39 -0.73 -11.63 12.35
N ARG A 40 -1.99 -11.73 11.97
CA ARG A 40 -2.47 -12.79 11.05
C ARG A 40 -2.85 -12.25 9.68
N THR A 41 -3.20 -10.97 9.60
CA THR A 41 -3.70 -10.36 8.38
C THR A 41 -2.92 -9.09 8.08
N MET A 42 -2.63 -8.87 6.80
CA MET A 42 -2.10 -7.62 6.27
C MET A 42 -3.13 -6.97 5.35
N THR A 43 -3.33 -5.66 5.47
CA THR A 43 -4.21 -4.89 4.60
C THR A 43 -3.43 -3.83 3.86
N LEU A 44 -3.54 -3.83 2.53
CA LEU A 44 -3.09 -2.75 1.66
C LEU A 44 -4.24 -1.76 1.50
N HIS A 45 -4.00 -0.49 1.84
CA HIS A 45 -4.92 0.60 1.55
C HIS A 45 -4.31 1.50 0.50
N PHE A 46 -5.06 1.85 -0.53
CA PHE A 46 -4.61 2.71 -1.61
C PHE A 46 -5.70 3.68 -2.04
N ARG A 47 -5.29 4.79 -2.66
CA ARG A 47 -6.23 5.77 -3.22
C ARG A 47 -6.08 5.79 -4.73
N SER A 48 -7.13 5.38 -5.43
CA SER A 48 -7.20 5.35 -6.89
C SER A 48 -8.17 6.41 -7.40
N SER A 49 -7.83 7.09 -8.48
CA SER A 49 -8.76 7.99 -9.17
C SER A 49 -9.61 7.17 -10.14
N GLY A 50 -10.94 7.18 -10.02
CA GLY A 50 -11.82 6.51 -11.00
C GLY A 50 -11.82 7.15 -12.39
N MET A 51 -11.06 8.23 -12.58
CA MET A 51 -10.89 8.88 -13.88
C MET A 51 -10.00 8.02 -14.77
N SER A 52 -10.66 7.30 -15.68
CA SER A 52 -10.10 6.92 -16.98
C SER A 52 -9.31 8.10 -17.55
N THR A 53 -8.15 7.83 -18.13
CA THR A 53 -7.21 8.79 -18.73
C THR A 53 -7.78 9.64 -19.88
N ALA A 54 -9.09 9.63 -20.11
CA ALA A 54 -9.78 10.27 -21.22
C ALA A 54 -10.26 11.72 -20.97
N ALA A 55 -10.01 12.34 -19.80
CA ALA A 55 -10.48 13.70 -19.54
C ALA A 55 -9.48 14.54 -18.75
N VAL A 56 -8.32 14.80 -19.35
CA VAL A 56 -7.60 16.05 -19.07
C VAL A 56 -7.99 17.01 -20.18
N PRO A 57 -8.79 18.07 -19.94
CA PRO A 57 -8.89 19.16 -20.89
C PRO A 57 -7.48 19.71 -21.07
N LEU A 58 -6.96 19.65 -22.30
CA LEU A 58 -5.81 20.43 -22.71
C LEU A 58 -6.22 21.89 -22.56
N LEU A 59 -5.79 22.54 -21.47
CA LEU A 59 -5.86 23.99 -21.38
C LEU A 59 -4.91 24.54 -22.44
N PRO A 60 -5.34 25.50 -23.29
CA PRO A 60 -4.41 26.27 -24.08
C PRO A 60 -3.54 27.09 -23.12
N ASP A 61 -2.29 27.32 -23.50
CA ASP A 61 -1.29 28.11 -22.79
C ASP A 61 -0.61 27.45 -21.58
N GLY A 62 0.38 26.61 -21.87
CA GLY A 62 1.76 26.74 -21.35
C GLY A 62 2.04 26.69 -19.83
N VAL A 63 1.02 26.56 -18.96
CA VAL A 63 1.21 26.52 -17.51
C VAL A 63 1.25 25.07 -17.06
N THR A 64 2.47 24.55 -16.91
CA THR A 64 2.74 23.21 -16.35
C THR A 64 2.12 23.12 -14.95
N ARG A 65 1.23 22.12 -14.79
CA ARG A 65 0.31 21.96 -13.65
C ARG A 65 0.96 22.14 -12.28
N SER A 66 0.37 23.09 -11.55
CA SER A 66 0.49 23.31 -10.11
C SER A 66 0.54 22.00 -9.30
N ALA A 67 1.36 22.06 -8.26
CA ALA A 67 1.61 21.07 -7.22
C ALA A 67 0.35 20.69 -6.43
N TYR A 68 -0.59 19.96 -7.06
CA TYR A 68 -1.70 19.37 -6.34
C TYR A 68 -1.22 18.17 -5.52
N ARG A 69 -0.83 18.46 -4.28
CA ARG A 69 -0.62 17.49 -3.19
C ARG A 69 -1.95 16.98 -2.59
N GLY A 70 -3.07 17.23 -3.28
CA GLY A 70 -4.42 16.82 -2.91
C GLY A 70 -4.92 15.69 -3.80
N ALA A 71 -5.80 14.85 -3.26
CA ALA A 71 -6.47 13.82 -4.05
C ALA A 71 -7.23 14.47 -5.22
N PRO A 72 -7.06 14.02 -6.48
CA PRO A 72 -7.90 14.52 -7.57
C PRO A 72 -9.39 14.27 -7.24
N ARG A 73 -10.27 15.20 -7.65
CA ARG A 73 -11.73 15.04 -7.54
C ARG A 73 -12.11 13.67 -8.13
N GLY A 74 -12.83 12.84 -7.38
CA GLY A 74 -13.15 11.45 -7.78
C GLY A 74 -12.13 10.38 -7.35
N SER A 75 -11.25 10.70 -6.39
CA SER A 75 -10.40 9.70 -5.74
C SER A 75 -11.16 8.87 -4.72
N GLU A 76 -11.10 7.55 -4.89
CA GLU A 76 -11.69 6.58 -3.97
C GLU A 76 -10.60 5.90 -3.14
N SER A 77 -10.86 5.78 -1.84
CA SER A 77 -10.05 4.95 -0.94
C SER A 77 -10.50 3.50 -1.08
N ARG A 78 -9.57 2.60 -1.37
CA ARG A 78 -9.81 1.17 -1.53
C ARG A 78 -8.84 0.37 -0.68
N SER A 79 -9.25 -0.81 -0.28
CA SER A 79 -8.39 -1.71 0.48
C SER A 79 -8.56 -3.17 0.06
N LYS A 80 -7.48 -3.93 0.23
CA LYS A 80 -7.45 -5.39 0.04
C LYS A 80 -6.60 -6.02 1.13
N SER A 81 -7.01 -7.18 1.60
CA SER A 81 -6.33 -7.89 2.68
C SER A 81 -5.85 -9.26 2.23
N CYS A 82 -4.78 -9.74 2.84
CA CYS A 82 -4.30 -11.11 2.71
C CYS A 82 -3.82 -11.63 4.07
N ASN A 83 -3.61 -12.95 4.17
CA ASN A 83 -2.86 -13.52 5.28
C ASN A 83 -1.44 -12.94 5.28
N ILE A 84 -0.88 -12.69 6.46
CA ILE A 84 0.52 -12.24 6.52
C ILE A 84 1.43 -13.37 6.03
N PRO A 85 2.37 -13.10 5.11
CA PRO A 85 3.36 -14.10 4.72
C PRO A 85 4.24 -14.48 5.92
N ARG A 86 4.62 -15.76 6.00
CA ARG A 86 5.55 -16.30 6.99
C ARG A 86 6.76 -16.86 6.25
N PRO A 87 7.99 -16.39 6.53
CA PRO A 87 8.35 -15.30 7.46
C PRO A 87 7.88 -13.91 6.98
N SER A 88 7.62 -12.99 7.92
CA SER A 88 7.16 -11.61 7.66
C SER A 88 8.29 -10.66 7.23
N THR A 89 9.17 -11.10 6.31
CA THR A 89 10.32 -10.28 5.86
C THR A 89 9.88 -9.13 4.95
N PRO A 90 10.69 -8.07 4.79
CA PRO A 90 10.41 -6.98 3.84
C PRO A 90 10.10 -7.47 2.42
N GLU A 91 10.85 -8.46 1.92
CA GLU A 91 10.68 -9.03 0.59
C GLU A 91 9.37 -9.81 0.48
N ALA A 92 9.03 -10.60 1.49
CA ALA A 92 7.81 -11.39 1.52
C ALA A 92 6.57 -10.48 1.57
N LEU A 93 6.59 -9.45 2.43
CA LEU A 93 5.53 -8.44 2.48
C LEU A 93 5.42 -7.67 1.17
N THR A 94 6.54 -7.25 0.58
CA THR A 94 6.55 -6.57 -0.72
C THR A 94 5.87 -7.43 -1.78
N ARG A 95 6.24 -8.72 -1.90
CA ARG A 95 5.62 -9.63 -2.87
C ARG A 95 4.12 -9.78 -2.65
N ALA A 96 3.68 -9.95 -1.40
CA ALA A 96 2.28 -10.05 -1.07
C ALA A 96 1.49 -8.78 -1.42
N MET A 97 2.02 -7.60 -1.11
CA MET A 97 1.36 -6.32 -1.36
C MET A 97 1.34 -5.97 -2.86
N VAL A 98 2.41 -6.31 -3.60
CA VAL A 98 2.43 -6.21 -5.07
C VAL A 98 1.39 -7.13 -5.70
N ALA A 99 1.24 -8.37 -5.19
CA ALA A 99 0.22 -9.29 -5.66
C ALA A 99 -1.20 -8.77 -5.39
N LEU A 100 -1.44 -8.18 -4.20
CA LEU A 100 -2.72 -7.53 -3.89
C LEU A 100 -3.03 -6.39 -4.86
N LEU A 101 -2.09 -5.45 -5.06
CA LEU A 101 -2.30 -4.34 -5.98
C LEU A 101 -2.51 -4.82 -7.42
N ARG A 102 -1.78 -5.86 -7.84
CA ARG A 102 -1.95 -6.49 -9.16
C ARG A 102 -3.34 -7.12 -9.32
N SER A 103 -3.89 -7.75 -8.29
CA SER A 103 -5.22 -8.37 -8.35
C SER A 103 -6.37 -7.37 -8.53
N VAL A 104 -6.14 -6.11 -8.16
CA VAL A 104 -7.08 -5.00 -8.43
C VAL A 104 -7.00 -4.56 -9.91
N GLY A 105 -5.86 -4.80 -10.57
CA GLY A 105 -5.67 -4.49 -11.98
C GLY A 105 -5.62 -2.99 -12.28
N ALA A 106 -6.10 -2.61 -13.47
CA ALA A 106 -6.09 -1.21 -13.92
C ALA A 106 -6.87 -0.27 -12.98
N ALA A 107 -7.87 -0.80 -12.26
CA ALA A 107 -8.69 -0.03 -11.32
C ALA A 107 -7.94 0.45 -10.06
N ALA A 108 -6.70 0.00 -9.86
CA ALA A 108 -5.82 0.53 -8.83
C ALA A 108 -5.17 1.86 -9.21
N PHE A 109 -5.21 2.24 -10.49
CA PHE A 109 -4.48 3.36 -11.05
C PHE A 109 -5.42 4.40 -11.68
N PRO A 110 -5.03 5.69 -11.70
CA PRO A 110 -3.82 6.24 -11.09
C PRO A 110 -3.88 6.25 -9.56
N CYS A 111 -2.78 5.85 -8.91
CA CYS A 111 -2.65 5.66 -7.47
C CYS A 111 -1.88 6.83 -6.84
N SER A 112 -2.43 7.47 -5.82
CA SER A 112 -1.82 8.66 -5.17
C SER A 112 -1.44 8.46 -3.70
N HIS A 113 -1.79 7.30 -3.14
CA HIS A 113 -1.52 6.97 -1.75
C HIS A 113 -1.44 5.47 -1.58
N ILE A 114 -0.47 5.00 -0.80
CA ILE A 114 -0.35 3.61 -0.36
C ILE A 114 -0.08 3.59 1.15
N SER A 115 -0.74 2.69 1.86
CA SER A 115 -0.44 2.38 3.24
C SER A 115 -0.70 0.91 3.53
N MET A 116 -0.09 0.38 4.59
CA MET A 116 -0.23 -1.00 5.01
C MET A 116 -0.57 -1.03 6.49
N SER A 117 -1.45 -1.96 6.88
CA SER A 117 -1.72 -2.25 8.29
C SER A 117 -1.60 -3.74 8.57
N ALA A 118 -1.02 -4.07 9.72
CA ALA A 118 -1.03 -5.41 10.27
C ALA A 118 -2.20 -5.51 11.25
N ASN A 119 -3.01 -6.55 11.14
CA ASN A 119 -4.23 -6.72 11.93
C ASN A 119 -4.32 -8.15 12.49
N ASN A 120 -5.29 -8.36 13.39
CA ASN A 120 -5.60 -9.66 13.98
C ASN A 120 -4.39 -10.29 14.66
N PHE A 121 -3.81 -9.58 15.62
CA PHE A 121 -2.68 -10.10 16.40
C PHE A 121 -3.15 -11.24 17.30
N THR A 122 -2.34 -12.29 17.33
CA THR A 122 -2.53 -13.45 18.20
C THR A 122 -1.26 -13.72 18.94
N ASP A 123 -1.37 -14.18 20.18
CA ASP A 123 -0.22 -14.59 20.95
C ASP A 123 0.58 -15.69 20.24
N VAL A 124 1.90 -15.60 20.35
CA VAL A 124 2.80 -16.69 20.00
C VAL A 124 2.61 -17.76 21.07
N PRO A 125 2.29 -19.01 20.71
CA PRO A 125 2.21 -20.08 21.69
C PRO A 125 3.52 -20.12 22.46
N ARG A 126 3.46 -19.85 23.77
CA ARG A 126 4.59 -20.18 24.65
C ARG A 126 4.68 -21.69 24.62
N GLU A 127 5.75 -22.24 24.04
CA GLU A 127 6.04 -23.65 24.25
C GLU A 127 6.08 -23.87 25.76
N GLY A 128 5.24 -24.79 26.26
CA GLY A 128 4.95 -24.95 27.68
C GLY A 128 6.24 -25.17 28.48
N GLY A 129 6.33 -24.48 29.62
CA GLY A 129 7.26 -24.81 30.68
C GLY A 129 6.82 -26.02 31.49
#